data_AF-A0A9E2YSC1-F1
#
_entry.id   AF-A0A9E2YSC1-F1
#
_cell.length_a   1.000
_cell.length_b   1.000
_cell.length_c   1.000
_cell.angle_alpha   90.00
_cell.angle_beta   90.00
_cell.angle_gamma   90.00
#
_symmetry.space_group_name_H-M   'P 1'
#
loop_
_entity.id
_entity.type
_entity.pdbx_description
1 polymer ?
#
loop_
_entity_poly.entity_id
_entity_poly.type
_entity_poly.pdbx_seq_one_letter_code
_entity_poly.pdbx_strand_id
1 'polypeptide(L)'
;MATAAQIIANQTTAQAPTGPVTEAGKAASSQNARTHGLSAAALHIPEHERAEYEAHRAWLINDIDPVGGIENDIFKNLLDASWRLRRIQHLEDEVFQNEPNPLDSPEAIKKLNLLTRYRSAAERSYYKALKQIKEEQTNNAIRDLSPEPVLQNMPGIPDIQKVRKAFTQHTTKRTQSAAPVPAPETHSTERTQFQSAA
;
A
#
# COMPACT_ATOMS: atom_id res chain seq x y z
N MET A 1 -7.10 31.23 -10.65
CA MET A 1 -5.66 31.54 -10.72
C MET A 1 -5.25 32.19 -9.40
N ALA A 2 -4.10 31.81 -8.83
CA ALA A 2 -3.61 32.42 -7.59
C ALA A 2 -3.14 33.86 -7.87
N THR A 3 -3.43 34.79 -6.95
CA THR A 3 -3.07 36.20 -7.11
C THR A 3 -1.57 36.42 -6.89
N ALA A 4 -1.01 37.50 -7.45
CA ALA A 4 0.41 37.83 -7.26
C ALA A 4 0.78 37.94 -5.76
N ALA A 5 -0.13 38.44 -4.92
CA ALA A 5 0.05 38.49 -3.48
C ALA A 5 0.11 37.09 -2.84
N GLN A 6 -0.73 36.13 -3.29
CA GLN A 6 -0.68 34.75 -2.81
C GLN A 6 0.61 34.03 -3.23
N ILE A 7 1.13 34.34 -4.42
CA ILE A 7 2.39 33.75 -4.91
C ILE A 7 3.57 34.24 -4.08
N ILE A 8 3.65 35.55 -3.80
CA ILE A 8 4.72 36.13 -2.98
C ILE A 8 4.63 35.59 -1.54
N ALA A 9 3.44 35.54 -0.94
CA ALA A 9 3.24 35.00 0.39
C ALA A 9 3.65 33.51 0.48
N ASN A 10 3.32 32.69 -0.52
CA ASN A 10 3.73 31.28 -0.57
C ASN A 10 5.26 31.14 -0.73
N GLN A 11 5.90 32.00 -1.52
CA GLN A 11 7.37 32.00 -1.67
C GLN A 11 8.07 32.38 -0.38
N THR A 12 7.59 33.40 0.33
CA THR A 12 8.15 33.81 1.62
C THR A 12 7.93 32.72 2.69
N THR A 13 6.74 32.11 2.71
CA THR A 13 6.42 31.01 3.65
C THR A 13 7.24 29.75 3.35
N ALA A 14 7.57 29.49 2.08
CA ALA A 14 8.40 28.36 1.66
C ALA A 14 9.89 28.51 2.05
N GLN A 15 10.39 29.75 2.22
CA GLN A 15 11.77 29.99 2.66
C GLN A 15 11.93 30.01 4.18
N ALA A 16 10.84 30.12 4.94
CA ALA A 16 10.87 30.02 6.39
C ALA A 16 10.95 28.55 6.83
N PRO A 17 11.70 28.22 7.90
CA PRO A 17 11.65 26.90 8.49
C PRO A 17 10.21 26.62 8.95
N THR A 18 9.57 25.62 8.34
CA THR A 18 8.18 25.22 8.58
C THR A 18 7.98 24.41 9.88
N GLY A 19 9.00 24.40 10.75
CA GLY A 19 9.01 23.65 12.01
C GLY A 19 9.76 24.37 13.13
N PRO A 20 9.61 23.92 14.38
CA PRO A 20 10.21 24.57 15.54
C PRO A 20 11.75 24.52 15.48
N VAL A 21 12.37 25.68 15.42
CA VAL A 21 13.84 25.84 15.34
C VAL A 21 14.47 25.90 16.73
N THR A 22 13.70 26.32 17.73
CA THR A 22 14.12 26.49 19.12
C THR A 22 13.99 25.18 19.90
N GLU A 23 14.84 24.97 20.92
CA GLU A 23 14.74 23.79 21.79
C GLU A 23 13.39 23.71 22.51
N ALA A 24 12.86 24.84 22.99
CA ALA A 24 11.53 24.89 23.60
C ALA A 24 10.41 24.48 22.62
N GLY A 25 10.49 24.93 21.36
CA GLY A 25 9.54 24.54 20.33
C GLY A 25 9.66 23.05 19.95
N LYS A 26 10.87 22.51 19.92
CA LYS A 26 11.13 21.08 19.71
C LYS A 26 10.59 20.24 20.85
N ALA A 27 10.77 20.67 22.10
CA ALA A 27 10.26 19.99 23.29
C ALA A 27 8.72 19.97 23.32
N ALA A 28 8.06 21.10 23.01
CA ALA A 28 6.61 21.17 22.90
C ALA A 28 6.07 20.27 21.77
N SER A 29 6.73 20.27 20.61
CA SER A 29 6.40 19.36 19.50
C SER A 29 6.55 17.88 19.89
N SER A 30 7.62 17.55 20.63
CA SER A 30 7.86 16.18 21.15
C SER A 30 6.81 15.75 22.17
N GLN A 31 6.34 16.65 23.04
CA GLN A 31 5.24 16.36 23.96
C GLN A 31 3.94 16.07 23.22
N ASN A 32 3.58 16.86 22.20
CA ASN A 32 2.37 16.61 21.39
C ASN A 32 2.38 15.24 20.71
N ALA A 33 3.56 14.81 20.22
CA ALA A 33 3.74 13.46 19.70
C ALA A 33 3.47 12.38 20.76
N ARG A 34 3.94 12.58 22.00
CA ARG A 34 3.77 11.62 23.10
C ARG A 34 2.35 11.58 23.68
N THR A 35 1.66 12.72 23.74
CA THR A 35 0.33 12.83 24.38
C THR A 35 -0.75 12.10 23.59
N HIS A 36 -0.80 12.32 22.27
CA HIS A 36 -1.88 11.77 21.43
C HIS A 36 -1.42 10.65 20.51
N GLY A 37 -0.11 10.47 20.25
CA GLY A 37 0.43 9.42 19.37
C GLY A 37 0.09 9.58 17.87
N LEU A 38 -0.81 10.50 17.51
CA LEU A 38 -1.30 10.71 16.14
C LEU A 38 -0.24 11.30 15.21
N SER A 39 0.73 12.04 15.76
CA SER A 39 1.85 12.66 15.02
C SER A 39 3.21 12.04 15.33
N ALA A 40 3.29 11.05 16.22
CA ALA A 40 4.55 10.42 16.61
C ALA A 40 5.09 9.49 15.52
N ALA A 41 6.42 9.52 15.35
CA ALA A 41 7.14 8.58 14.48
C ALA A 41 7.00 7.12 14.95
N ALA A 42 6.87 6.91 16.26
CA ALA A 42 6.53 5.62 16.86
C ALA A 42 5.13 5.72 17.48
N LEU A 43 4.25 4.78 17.17
CA LEU A 43 2.89 4.75 17.71
C LEU A 43 2.93 4.47 19.22
N HIS A 44 2.40 5.40 20.03
CA HIS A 44 2.27 5.19 21.46
C HIS A 44 0.93 4.52 21.77
N ILE A 45 0.99 3.32 22.37
CA ILE A 45 -0.17 2.57 22.85
C ILE A 45 -0.20 2.64 24.38
N PRO A 46 -1.17 3.36 24.97
CA PRO A 46 -1.41 3.34 26.41
C PRO A 46 -1.72 1.93 26.92
N GLU A 47 -1.43 1.66 28.19
CA GLU A 47 -1.64 0.32 28.76
C GLU A 47 -3.10 -0.13 28.72
N HIS A 48 -4.05 0.80 28.91
CA HIS A 48 -5.48 0.50 28.84
C HIS A 48 -5.96 0.15 27.42
N GLU A 49 -5.28 0.65 26.38
CA GLU A 49 -5.58 0.36 24.97
C GLU A 49 -4.83 -0.91 24.47
N ARG A 50 -3.86 -1.42 25.22
CA ARG A 50 -2.95 -2.49 24.76
C ARG A 50 -3.68 -3.77 24.36
N ALA A 51 -4.65 -4.20 25.16
CA ALA A 51 -5.40 -5.43 24.88
C ALA A 51 -6.19 -5.32 23.56
N GLU A 52 -6.82 -4.17 23.31
CA GLU A 52 -7.55 -3.91 22.07
C GLU A 52 -6.61 -3.78 20.87
N TYR A 53 -5.45 -3.15 21.06
CA TYR A 53 -4.41 -3.06 20.03
C TYR A 53 -3.91 -4.44 19.61
N GLU A 54 -3.60 -5.32 20.56
CA GLU A 54 -3.14 -6.67 20.26
C GLU A 54 -4.24 -7.52 19.60
N ALA A 55 -5.50 -7.37 20.00
CA ALA A 55 -6.62 -8.02 19.33
C ALA A 55 -6.78 -7.54 17.88
N HIS A 56 -6.69 -6.22 17.66
CA HIS A 56 -6.76 -5.63 16.32
C HIS A 56 -5.56 -6.06 15.45
N ARG A 57 -4.37 -6.13 16.04
CA ARG A 57 -3.16 -6.66 15.40
C ARG A 57 -3.34 -8.13 15.02
N ALA A 58 -3.85 -8.97 15.91
CA ALA A 58 -4.08 -10.39 15.65
C ALA A 58 -5.08 -10.60 14.51
N TRP A 59 -6.16 -9.80 14.48
CA TRP A 59 -7.13 -9.83 13.39
C TRP A 59 -6.50 -9.47 12.04
N LEU A 60 -5.73 -8.38 11.99
CA LEU A 60 -5.03 -7.98 10.76
C LEU A 60 -3.96 -8.97 10.32
N ILE A 61 -3.25 -9.63 11.25
CA ILE A 61 -2.29 -10.69 10.92
C ILE A 61 -3.01 -11.87 10.27
N ASN A 62 -4.15 -12.29 10.83
CA ASN A 62 -4.92 -13.41 10.31
C ASN A 62 -5.44 -13.15 8.88
N ASP A 63 -5.83 -11.91 8.59
CA ASP A 63 -6.38 -11.55 7.28
C ASP A 63 -5.31 -11.37 6.20
N ILE A 64 -4.12 -10.89 6.59
CA ILE A 64 -3.08 -10.50 5.65
C ILE A 64 -2.01 -11.57 5.50
N ASP A 65 -1.67 -12.29 6.57
CA ASP A 65 -0.60 -13.28 6.62
C ASP A 65 0.72 -12.79 5.99
N PRO A 66 1.36 -11.75 6.56
CA PRO A 66 2.55 -11.16 5.95
C PRO A 66 3.77 -12.11 6.03
N VAL A 67 4.34 -12.44 4.87
CA VAL A 67 5.49 -13.35 4.75
C VAL A 67 6.80 -12.60 4.47
N GLY A 68 7.81 -12.88 5.28
CA GLY A 68 9.15 -12.29 5.12
C GLY A 68 9.26 -10.83 5.60
N GLY A 69 10.47 -10.27 5.56
CA GLY A 69 10.77 -8.99 6.20
C GLY A 69 10.05 -7.79 5.59
N ILE A 70 9.97 -7.73 4.25
CA ILE A 70 9.38 -6.59 3.53
C ILE A 70 7.88 -6.48 3.80
N GLU A 71 7.14 -7.59 3.68
CA GLU A 71 5.71 -7.61 3.99
C GLU A 71 5.46 -7.27 5.46
N ASN A 72 6.30 -7.74 6.38
CA ASN A 72 6.18 -7.43 7.81
C ASN A 72 6.37 -5.93 8.10
N ASP A 73 7.29 -5.25 7.42
CA ASP A 73 7.47 -3.80 7.61
C ASP A 73 6.34 -2.98 6.97
N ILE A 74 5.82 -3.40 5.81
CA ILE A 74 4.62 -2.79 5.22
C ILE A 74 3.41 -3.03 6.13
N PHE A 75 3.27 -4.23 6.67
CA PHE A 75 2.21 -4.60 7.62
C PHE A 75 2.24 -3.73 8.87
N LYS A 76 3.42 -3.48 9.47
CA LYS A 76 3.55 -2.55 10.60
C LYS A 76 2.99 -1.17 10.27
N ASN A 77 3.32 -0.62 9.10
CA ASN A 77 2.81 0.68 8.66
C ASN A 77 1.28 0.66 8.48
N LEU A 78 0.73 -0.44 7.94
CA LEU A 78 -0.71 -0.62 7.78
C LEU A 78 -1.42 -0.70 9.14
N LEU A 79 -0.90 -1.52 10.06
CA LEU A 79 -1.40 -1.68 11.42
C LEU A 79 -1.41 -0.33 12.13
N ASP A 80 -0.30 0.39 12.09
CA ASP A 80 -0.14 1.68 12.73
C ASP A 80 -1.09 2.75 12.16
N ALA A 81 -1.30 2.76 10.85
CA ALA A 81 -2.26 3.66 10.22
C ALA A 81 -3.70 3.30 10.59
N SER A 82 -4.04 2.00 10.57
CA SER A 82 -5.37 1.52 10.93
C SER A 82 -5.74 1.82 12.40
N TRP A 83 -4.77 1.68 13.31
CA TRP A 83 -4.97 2.01 14.73
C TRP A 83 -5.20 3.50 14.92
N ARG A 84 -4.42 4.36 14.24
CA ARG A 84 -4.65 5.81 14.28
C ARG A 84 -6.04 6.17 13.77
N LEU A 85 -6.54 5.53 12.72
CA LEU A 85 -7.90 5.77 12.21
C LEU A 85 -8.97 5.41 13.25
N ARG A 86 -8.85 4.24 13.89
CA ARG A 86 -9.75 3.83 14.98
C ARG A 86 -9.74 4.84 16.13
N ARG A 87 -8.56 5.26 16.56
CA ARG A 87 -8.42 6.23 17.66
C ARG A 87 -8.96 7.61 17.31
N ILE A 88 -8.78 8.06 16.06
CA ILE A 88 -9.37 9.32 15.58
C ILE A 88 -10.90 9.24 15.62
N GLN A 89 -11.48 8.11 15.22
CA GLN A 89 -12.93 7.92 15.31
C GLN A 89 -13.44 8.01 16.76
N HIS A 90 -12.78 7.34 17.71
CA HIS A 90 -13.12 7.48 19.13
C HIS A 90 -13.01 8.93 19.63
N LEU A 91 -11.95 9.64 19.24
CA LEU A 91 -11.76 11.04 19.63
C LEU A 91 -12.81 11.96 19.01
N GLU A 92 -13.29 11.68 17.80
CA GLU A 92 -14.39 12.41 17.17
C GLU A 92 -15.70 12.14 17.94
N ASP A 93 -15.99 10.87 18.26
CA ASP A 93 -17.16 10.49 19.05
C ASP A 93 -17.18 11.19 20.42
N GLU A 94 -16.02 11.28 21.09
CA GLU A 94 -15.87 12.05 22.33
C GLU A 94 -16.19 13.54 22.14
N VAL A 95 -15.86 14.15 21.00
CA VAL A 95 -16.24 15.55 20.73
C VAL A 95 -17.76 15.65 20.66
N PHE A 96 -18.42 14.78 19.91
CA PHE A 96 -19.88 14.79 19.76
C PHE A 96 -20.62 14.47 21.07
N GLN A 97 -20.03 13.65 21.94
CA GLN A 97 -20.61 13.34 23.26
C GLN A 97 -20.55 14.54 24.22
N ASN A 98 -19.44 15.29 24.21
CA ASN A 98 -19.26 16.45 25.09
C ASN A 98 -19.98 17.70 24.56
N GLU A 99 -20.09 17.84 23.24
CA GLU A 99 -20.74 18.96 22.56
C GLU A 99 -21.72 18.42 21.51
N PRO A 100 -23.03 18.33 21.82
CA PRO A 100 -24.03 17.77 20.91
C PRO A 100 -24.12 18.51 19.56
N ASN A 101 -23.80 19.82 19.56
CA ASN A 101 -23.60 20.58 18.34
C ASN A 101 -22.19 21.18 18.30
N PRO A 102 -21.17 20.41 17.83
CA PRO A 102 -19.78 20.85 17.81
C PRO A 102 -19.54 22.12 16.97
N LEU A 103 -20.46 22.45 16.06
CA LEU A 103 -20.33 23.62 15.19
C LEU A 103 -20.65 24.94 15.92
N ASP A 104 -21.27 24.88 17.09
CA ASP A 104 -21.56 26.07 17.90
C ASP A 104 -20.40 26.42 18.84
N SER A 105 -19.48 25.48 19.06
CA SER A 105 -18.32 25.65 19.94
C SER A 105 -17.03 25.87 19.13
N PRO A 106 -16.38 27.05 19.25
CA PRO A 106 -15.10 27.32 18.58
C PRO A 106 -13.99 26.32 18.95
N GLU A 107 -14.04 25.75 20.16
CA GLU A 107 -13.06 24.76 20.62
C GLU A 107 -13.31 23.40 19.96
N ALA A 108 -14.56 22.96 19.88
CA ALA A 108 -14.93 21.73 19.22
C ALA A 108 -14.63 21.77 17.71
N ILE A 109 -14.89 22.91 17.04
CA ILE A 109 -14.48 23.14 15.64
C ILE A 109 -12.96 22.97 15.48
N LYS A 110 -12.16 23.58 16.36
CA LYS A 110 -10.68 23.46 16.30
C LYS A 110 -10.24 22.00 16.45
N LYS A 111 -10.81 21.27 17.41
CA LYS A 111 -10.49 19.86 17.64
C LYS A 111 -10.89 18.99 16.45
N LEU A 112 -12.08 19.17 15.89
CA LEU A 112 -12.54 18.44 14.70
C LEU A 112 -11.69 18.71 13.46
N ASN A 113 -11.29 19.96 13.24
CA ASN A 113 -10.38 20.31 12.15
C ASN A 113 -9.02 19.64 12.31
N LEU A 114 -8.50 19.57 13.53
CA LEU A 114 -7.26 18.86 13.84
C LEU A 114 -7.40 17.35 13.55
N LEU A 115 -8.47 16.73 14.03
CA LEU A 115 -8.76 15.31 13.81
C LEU A 115 -8.92 14.99 12.32
N THR A 116 -9.61 15.85 11.55
CA THR A 116 -9.75 15.72 10.09
C THR A 116 -8.39 15.68 9.39
N ARG A 117 -7.46 16.55 9.77
CA ARG A 117 -6.11 16.56 9.17
C ARG A 117 -5.34 15.27 9.48
N TYR A 118 -5.43 14.77 10.71
CA TYR A 118 -4.79 13.51 11.10
C TYR A 118 -5.46 12.32 10.43
N ARG A 119 -6.79 12.33 10.28
CA ARG A 119 -7.56 11.32 9.56
C ARG A 119 -7.06 11.19 8.13
N SER A 120 -7.01 12.30 7.39
CA SER A 120 -6.52 12.26 6.02
C SER A 120 -5.06 11.78 5.91
N ALA A 121 -4.20 12.10 6.89
CA ALA A 121 -2.84 11.59 6.91
C ALA A 121 -2.78 10.07 7.16
N ALA A 122 -3.53 9.58 8.15
CA ALA A 122 -3.62 8.16 8.46
C ALA A 122 -4.25 7.35 7.32
N GLU A 123 -5.32 7.86 6.68
CA GLU A 123 -5.97 7.23 5.53
C GLU A 123 -4.99 7.05 4.36
N ARG A 124 -4.23 8.11 4.03
CA ARG A 124 -3.21 8.02 2.96
C ARG A 124 -2.17 6.95 3.27
N SER A 125 -1.67 6.90 4.51
CA SER A 125 -0.72 5.87 4.93
C SER A 125 -1.33 4.47 4.86
N TYR A 126 -2.59 4.30 5.30
CA TYR A 126 -3.32 3.05 5.26
C TYR A 126 -3.48 2.53 3.82
N TYR A 127 -4.04 3.35 2.92
CA TYR A 127 -4.25 2.93 1.52
C TYR A 127 -2.94 2.69 0.78
N LYS A 128 -1.88 3.47 1.08
CA LYS A 128 -0.56 3.24 0.52
C LYS A 128 0.02 1.90 0.97
N ALA A 129 -0.01 1.60 2.26
CA ALA A 129 0.50 0.33 2.80
C ALA A 129 -0.31 -0.87 2.29
N LEU A 130 -1.64 -0.74 2.24
CA LEU A 130 -2.53 -1.78 1.72
C LEU A 130 -2.27 -2.05 0.23
N LYS A 131 -1.97 -1.01 -0.55
CA LYS A 131 -1.57 -1.19 -1.95
C LYS A 131 -0.24 -1.94 -2.06
N GLN A 132 0.76 -1.52 -1.29
CA GLN A 132 2.10 -2.11 -1.31
C GLN A 132 2.08 -3.60 -0.92
N ILE A 133 1.34 -3.97 0.12
CA ILE A 133 1.28 -5.37 0.56
C ILE A 133 0.60 -6.26 -0.47
N LYS A 134 -0.48 -5.76 -1.10
CA LYS A 134 -1.13 -6.46 -2.21
C LYS A 134 -0.19 -6.67 -3.39
N GLU A 135 0.59 -5.66 -3.73
CA GLU A 135 1.59 -5.75 -4.80
C GLU A 135 2.66 -6.80 -4.47
N GLU A 136 3.23 -6.80 -3.26
CA GLU A 136 4.24 -7.77 -2.85
C GLU A 136 3.70 -9.20 -2.78
N GLN A 137 2.52 -9.41 -2.20
CA GLN A 137 1.90 -10.74 -2.15
C GLN A 137 1.57 -11.26 -3.54
N THR A 138 1.13 -10.39 -4.45
CA THR A 138 0.92 -10.75 -5.86
C THR A 138 2.25 -11.15 -6.53
N ASN A 139 3.32 -10.40 -6.26
CA ASN A 139 4.65 -10.72 -6.80
C ASN A 139 5.16 -12.07 -6.29
N ASN A 140 4.96 -12.35 -5.00
CA ASN A 140 5.33 -13.62 -4.38
C ASN A 140 4.53 -14.79 -4.97
N ALA A 141 3.21 -14.65 -5.10
CA ALA A 141 2.38 -15.66 -5.75
C ALA A 141 2.79 -15.93 -7.21
N ILE A 142 3.14 -14.90 -7.98
CA ILE A 142 3.64 -15.07 -9.35
C ILE A 142 5.00 -15.77 -9.37
N ARG A 143 5.88 -15.44 -8.42
CA ARG A 143 7.18 -16.10 -8.27
C ARG A 143 7.02 -17.60 -8.03
N ASP A 144 6.14 -17.98 -7.11
CA ASP A 144 5.88 -19.39 -6.78
C ASP A 144 5.28 -20.18 -7.96
N LEU A 145 4.52 -19.51 -8.83
CA LEU A 145 3.95 -20.10 -10.04
C LEU A 145 4.94 -20.17 -11.22
N SER A 146 6.08 -19.49 -11.14
CA SER A 146 7.00 -19.32 -12.27
C SER A 146 8.04 -20.46 -12.31
N PRO A 147 8.31 -21.09 -13.47
CA PRO A 147 9.28 -22.17 -13.56
C PRO A 147 10.69 -21.70 -13.17
N GLU A 148 11.34 -22.49 -12.31
CA GLU A 148 12.69 -22.33 -11.72
C GLU A 148 13.77 -21.61 -12.58
N PRO A 149 13.98 -21.92 -13.88
CA PRO A 149 15.05 -21.27 -14.65
C PRO A 149 14.88 -19.76 -14.85
N VAL A 150 13.66 -19.20 -14.68
CA VAL A 150 13.43 -17.75 -14.78
C VAL A 150 13.85 -17.03 -13.50
N LEU A 151 13.72 -17.69 -12.34
CA LEU A 151 13.96 -17.08 -11.03
C LEU A 151 15.45 -16.94 -10.70
N GLN A 152 16.29 -17.85 -11.19
CA GLN A 152 17.74 -17.84 -10.95
C GLN A 152 18.46 -16.58 -11.45
N ASN A 153 17.91 -15.91 -12.48
CA ASN A 153 18.52 -14.73 -13.09
C ASN A 153 17.77 -13.43 -12.76
N MET A 154 16.72 -13.47 -11.94
CA MET A 154 15.94 -12.29 -11.59
C MET A 154 16.46 -11.62 -10.32
N PRO A 155 16.57 -10.27 -10.30
CA PRO A 155 16.88 -9.54 -9.08
C PRO A 155 15.77 -9.72 -8.03
N GLY A 156 16.12 -9.61 -6.75
CA GLY A 156 15.22 -9.94 -5.63
C GLY A 156 13.94 -9.11 -5.49
N ILE A 157 13.89 -7.90 -6.08
CA ILE A 157 12.69 -7.05 -6.16
C ILE A 157 12.50 -6.64 -7.63
N PRO A 158 11.91 -7.51 -8.47
CA PRO A 158 11.61 -7.17 -9.84
C PRO A 158 10.33 -6.35 -9.92
N ASP A 159 10.35 -5.27 -10.70
CA ASP A 159 9.14 -4.55 -11.09
C ASP A 159 8.33 -5.45 -12.04
N ILE A 160 7.26 -6.06 -11.53
CA ILE A 160 6.48 -7.05 -12.26
C ILE A 160 5.86 -6.48 -13.54
N GLN A 161 5.60 -5.17 -13.60
CA GLN A 161 5.12 -4.50 -14.81
C GLN A 161 6.21 -4.50 -15.88
N LYS A 162 7.46 -4.26 -15.48
CA LYS A 162 8.62 -4.38 -16.39
C LYS A 162 8.86 -5.83 -16.81
N VAL A 163 8.74 -6.79 -15.89
CA VAL A 163 8.89 -8.22 -16.21
C VAL A 163 7.79 -8.67 -17.18
N ARG A 164 6.52 -8.35 -16.91
CA ARG A 164 5.39 -8.67 -17.78
C ARG A 164 5.54 -8.05 -19.16
N LYS A 165 5.99 -6.79 -19.24
CA LYS A 165 6.27 -6.09 -20.50
C LYS A 165 7.42 -6.75 -21.27
N ALA A 166 8.50 -7.15 -20.58
CA ALA A 166 9.60 -7.90 -21.20
C ALA A 166 9.11 -9.26 -21.71
N PHE A 167 8.32 -9.99 -20.92
CA PHE A 167 7.75 -11.29 -21.32
C PHE A 167 6.86 -11.20 -22.55
N THR A 168 5.93 -10.23 -22.59
CA THR A 168 5.07 -10.00 -23.78
C THR A 168 5.88 -9.62 -25.01
N GLN A 169 6.97 -8.85 -24.86
CA GLN A 169 7.87 -8.54 -25.96
C GLN A 169 8.64 -9.78 -26.47
N HIS A 170 9.10 -10.63 -25.57
CA HIS A 170 9.80 -11.87 -25.92
C HIS A 170 8.89 -12.91 -26.56
N THR A 171 7.64 -13.07 -26.10
CA THR A 171 6.67 -13.99 -26.73
C THR A 171 6.32 -13.52 -28.14
N THR A 172 6.06 -12.22 -28.32
CA THR A 172 5.72 -11.64 -29.64
C THR A 172 6.87 -11.77 -30.64
N LYS A 173 8.13 -11.60 -30.20
CA LYS A 173 9.32 -11.84 -31.05
C LYS A 173 9.49 -13.31 -31.43
N ARG A 174 9.16 -14.25 -30.53
CA ARG A 174 9.28 -15.70 -30.79
C ARG A 174 8.24 -16.20 -31.78
N THR A 175 7.00 -15.69 -31.75
CA THR A 175 5.97 -16.03 -32.75
C THR A 175 6.26 -15.44 -34.14
N GLN A 176 6.96 -14.30 -34.22
CA GLN A 176 7.37 -13.73 -35.51
C GLN A 176 8.60 -14.43 -36.12
N SER A 177 9.42 -15.12 -35.33
CA SER A 177 10.62 -15.83 -35.78
C SER A 177 10.42 -17.34 -35.97
N ALA A 178 9.28 -17.90 -35.58
CA ALA A 178 8.99 -19.32 -35.78
C ALA A 178 8.59 -19.55 -37.25
N ALA A 179 9.49 -20.13 -38.04
CA ALA A 179 9.19 -20.58 -39.39
C ALA A 179 7.99 -21.56 -39.35
N PRO A 180 7.10 -21.52 -40.37
CA PRO A 180 5.93 -22.38 -40.39
C PRO A 180 6.38 -23.85 -40.36
N VAL A 181 5.82 -24.61 -39.42
CA VAL A 181 5.99 -26.06 -39.35
C VAL A 181 5.53 -26.64 -40.69
N PRO A 182 6.37 -27.39 -41.43
CA PRO A 182 5.94 -27.99 -42.69
C PRO A 182 4.76 -28.94 -42.42
N ALA A 183 3.71 -28.81 -43.24
CA ALA A 183 2.50 -29.61 -43.13
C ALA A 183 2.86 -31.12 -43.15
N PRO A 184 2.19 -31.96 -42.35
CA PRO A 184 2.45 -33.40 -42.39
C PRO A 184 2.15 -33.94 -43.78
N GLU A 185 3.15 -34.55 -44.42
CA GLU A 185 3.01 -35.21 -45.71
C GLU A 185 1.94 -36.30 -45.59
N THR A 186 0.81 -36.11 -46.27
CA THR A 186 -0.23 -37.12 -46.38
C THR A 186 0.27 -38.23 -47.29
N HIS A 187 0.86 -39.28 -46.71
CA HIS A 187 1.07 -40.53 -47.44
C HIS A 187 -0.30 -41.15 -47.73
N SER A 188 -0.80 -40.90 -48.95
CA SER A 188 -1.93 -41.61 -49.54
C SER A 188 -1.65 -43.11 -49.53
N THR A 189 -2.27 -43.82 -48.59
CA THR A 189 -2.22 -45.28 -48.58
C THR A 189 -3.16 -45.77 -49.69
N GLU A 190 -2.60 -46.25 -50.79
CA GLU A 190 -3.37 -46.89 -51.86
C GLU A 190 -4.15 -48.08 -51.28
N ARG A 191 -5.46 -48.00 -51.39
CA ARG A 191 -6.41 -49.02 -50.95
C ARG A 191 -6.37 -50.15 -51.99
N THR A 192 -5.51 -51.14 -51.77
CA THR A 192 -5.46 -52.35 -52.60
C THR A 192 -6.83 -53.04 -52.56
N GLN A 193 -7.50 -53.05 -53.70
CA GLN A 193 -8.70 -53.84 -53.95
C GLN A 193 -8.34 -55.32 -53.90
N PHE A 194 -8.92 -56.07 -52.96
CA PHE A 194 -8.99 -57.52 -53.05
C PHE A 194 -10.32 -57.92 -53.69
N GLN A 195 -10.25 -58.37 -54.94
CA GLN A 195 -11.31 -59.13 -55.61
C GLN A 195 -11.11 -60.64 -55.37
N SER A 196 -12.21 -61.31 -55.04
CA SER A 196 -12.63 -62.66 -55.49
C SER A 196 -11.82 -63.91 -55.12
N ALA A 197 -12.48 -64.87 -54.45
CA ALA A 197 -12.85 -66.22 -54.97
C ALA A 197 -12.78 -67.33 -53.89
N ALA A 198 -13.96 -67.86 -53.53
CA ALA A 198 -14.34 -69.29 -53.43
C ALA A 198 -15.54 -69.45 -52.48
#